data_AF-A0A7X8KF93-F1
#
_entry.id   AF-A0A7X8KF93-F1
#
_cell.length_a   1.000
_cell.length_b   1.000
_cell.length_c   1.000
_cell.angle_alpha   90.00
_cell.angle_beta   90.00
_cell.angle_gamma   90.00
#
_symmetry.space_group_name_H-M   'P 1'
#
loop_
_entity.id
_entity.type
_entity.pdbx_description
1 polymer ?
#
loop_
_entity_poly.entity_id
_entity_poly.type
_entity_poly.pdbx_seq_one_letter_code
_entity_poly.pdbx_strand_id
1 'polypeptide(L)'
;MNVLFTILSFALICGILLSPFLIFKYINKRILRGKFIVYLVLGILITTGLIFLFAWWTTFSDEILLSNYGYNFEGLNEVERYENVNPENLKKVKEIEVGLSGIGWLLKAFFGSISCFFYLLAAYFIIFIVKKSKATN
;
A
#
# COMPACT_ATOMS: atom_id res chain seq x y z
N MET A 1 14.44 14.44 1.94
CA MET A 1 13.43 13.72 2.76
C MET A 1 12.27 13.18 1.92
N ASN A 2 11.62 14.01 1.09
CA ASN A 2 10.57 13.56 0.15
C ASN A 2 10.99 12.35 -0.71
N VAL A 3 12.20 12.37 -1.28
CA VAL A 3 12.69 11.30 -2.17
C VAL A 3 12.74 9.94 -1.46
N LEU A 4 13.16 9.88 -0.20
CA LEU A 4 13.26 8.61 0.55
C LEU A 4 11.87 8.04 0.85
N PHE A 5 10.93 8.89 1.28
CA PHE A 5 9.53 8.49 1.47
C PHE A 5 8.91 8.01 0.17
N THR A 6 9.15 8.72 -0.95
CA THR A 6 8.67 8.31 -2.27
C THR A 6 9.25 6.98 -2.70
N ILE A 7 10.56 6.75 -2.54
CA ILE A 7 11.21 5.48 -2.87
C ILE A 7 10.60 4.34 -2.05
N LEU A 8 10.39 4.53 -0.75
CA LEU A 8 9.83 3.46 0.09
C LEU A 8 8.37 3.17 -0.28
N SER A 9 7.58 4.20 -0.57
CA SER A 9 6.20 4.03 -1.06
C SER A 9 6.18 3.28 -2.39
N PHE A 10 7.09 3.60 -3.32
CA PHE A 10 7.24 2.85 -4.58
C PHE A 10 7.64 1.40 -4.33
N ALA A 11 8.58 1.14 -3.42
CA ALA A 11 9.02 -0.20 -3.08
C ALA A 11 7.86 -1.04 -2.51
N LEU A 12 7.01 -0.47 -1.66
CA LEU A 12 5.83 -1.14 -1.10
C LEU A 12 4.79 -1.43 -2.18
N ILE A 13 4.51 -0.49 -3.09
CA ILE A 13 3.62 -0.71 -4.24
C ILE A 13 4.14 -1.82 -5.14
N CYS A 14 5.44 -1.79 -5.50
CA CYS A 14 6.07 -2.86 -6.25
C CYS A 14 5.98 -4.19 -5.51
N GLY A 15 6.16 -4.20 -4.19
CA GLY A 15 5.97 -5.39 -3.35
C GLY A 15 4.57 -5.97 -3.47
N ILE A 16 3.53 -5.13 -3.36
CA ILE A 16 2.12 -5.56 -3.49
C ILE A 16 1.87 -6.15 -4.88
N LEU A 17 2.32 -5.48 -5.95
CA LEU A 17 2.13 -5.92 -7.33
C LEU A 17 2.91 -7.20 -7.69
N LEU A 18 4.11 -7.37 -7.15
CA LEU A 18 4.94 -8.56 -7.43
C LEU A 18 4.60 -9.74 -6.53
N SER A 19 3.98 -9.50 -5.37
CA SER A 19 3.69 -10.53 -4.38
C SER A 19 2.93 -11.75 -4.93
N PRO A 20 1.89 -11.64 -5.77
CA PRO A 20 1.17 -12.82 -6.25
C PRO A 20 2.07 -13.71 -7.12
N PHE A 21 2.89 -13.09 -7.97
CA PHE A 21 3.80 -13.81 -8.86
C PHE A 21 4.91 -14.52 -8.08
N LEU A 22 5.47 -13.86 -7.06
CA LEU A 22 6.48 -14.44 -6.18
C LEU A 22 5.92 -15.63 -5.39
N ILE A 23 4.72 -15.49 -4.82
CA ILE A 23 4.04 -16.55 -4.07
C ILE A 23 3.72 -17.73 -4.99
N PHE A 24 3.20 -17.48 -6.18
CA PHE A 24 2.94 -18.53 -7.17
C PHE A 24 4.23 -19.30 -7.53
N LYS A 25 5.32 -18.57 -7.83
CA LYS A 25 6.62 -19.17 -8.17
C LYS A 25 7.16 -20.03 -7.02
N TYR A 26 7.01 -19.55 -5.79
CA TYR A 26 7.43 -20.28 -4.58
C TYR A 26 6.63 -21.59 -4.39
N ILE A 27 5.30 -21.52 -4.49
CA ILE A 27 4.40 -22.68 -4.29
C ILE A 27 4.54 -23.69 -5.44
N ASN A 28 4.66 -23.23 -6.69
CA ASN A 28 4.71 -24.13 -7.84
C ASN A 28 5.97 -25.03 -7.83
N LYS A 29 7.06 -24.58 -7.21
CA LYS A 29 8.30 -25.37 -7.00
C LYS A 29 8.15 -26.48 -5.96
N ARG A 30 7.12 -26.44 -5.12
CA ARG A 30 6.91 -27.42 -4.04
C ARG A 30 5.89 -28.48 -4.45
N ILE A 31 6.04 -29.69 -3.92
CA ILE A 31 5.07 -30.78 -4.07
C ILE A 31 4.04 -30.63 -2.95
N LEU A 32 3.10 -29.72 -3.14
CA LEU A 32 2.00 -29.46 -2.20
C LEU A 32 0.68 -29.95 -2.81
N ARG A 33 -0.15 -30.63 -2.02
CA ARG A 33 -1.55 -30.89 -2.37
C ARG A 33 -2.34 -29.59 -2.16
N GLY A 34 -3.23 -29.25 -3.10
CA GLY A 34 -4.05 -28.03 -3.00
C GLY A 34 -3.28 -26.73 -3.20
N LYS A 35 -2.36 -26.66 -4.18
CA LYS A 35 -1.53 -25.46 -4.49
C LYS A 35 -2.32 -24.15 -4.56
N PHE A 36 -3.56 -24.21 -5.08
CA PHE A 36 -4.45 -23.05 -5.17
C PHE A 36 -4.87 -22.52 -3.79
N ILE A 37 -5.27 -23.39 -2.86
CA ILE A 37 -5.70 -23.00 -1.52
C ILE A 37 -4.52 -22.39 -0.76
N VAL A 38 -3.35 -23.04 -0.83
CA VAL A 38 -2.12 -22.52 -0.20
C VAL A 38 -1.74 -21.16 -0.79
N TYR A 39 -1.90 -20.97 -2.11
CA TYR A 39 -1.66 -19.69 -2.78
C TYR A 39 -2.61 -18.61 -2.27
N LEU A 40 -3.91 -18.89 -2.15
CA LEU A 40 -4.86 -17.91 -1.67
C LEU A 40 -4.59 -17.52 -0.21
N VAL A 41 -4.36 -18.49 0.68
CA VAL A 41 -4.12 -18.21 2.10
C VAL A 41 -2.83 -17.40 2.29
N LEU A 42 -1.71 -17.84 1.71
CA LEU A 42 -0.45 -17.09 1.81
C LEU A 42 -0.53 -15.75 1.08
N GLY A 43 -1.20 -15.73 -0.08
CA GLY A 43 -1.50 -14.52 -0.85
C GLY A 43 -2.17 -13.48 0.02
N ILE A 44 -3.32 -13.81 0.59
CA ILE A 44 -4.11 -12.92 1.44
C ILE A 44 -3.29 -12.44 2.63
N LEU A 45 -2.62 -13.35 3.36
CA LEU A 45 -1.82 -12.95 4.52
C LEU A 45 -0.71 -11.96 4.16
N ILE A 46 0.07 -12.25 3.11
CA ILE A 46 1.19 -11.42 2.69
C ILE A 46 0.69 -10.08 2.12
N THR A 47 -0.30 -10.09 1.23
CA THR A 47 -0.82 -8.84 0.64
C THR A 47 -1.51 -7.97 1.68
N THR A 48 -2.24 -8.57 2.62
CA THR A 48 -2.90 -7.83 3.70
C THR A 48 -1.85 -7.19 4.60
N GLY A 49 -0.81 -7.94 5.01
CA GLY A 49 0.30 -7.38 5.78
C GLY A 49 0.98 -6.22 5.06
N LEU A 50 1.22 -6.34 3.75
CA LEU A 50 1.80 -5.27 2.94
C LEU A 50 0.89 -4.05 2.81
N ILE A 51 -0.42 -4.23 2.63
CA ILE A 51 -1.39 -3.13 2.55
C ILE A 51 -1.48 -2.39 3.88
N PHE A 52 -1.53 -3.11 4.99
CA PHE A 52 -1.55 -2.50 6.32
C PHE A 52 -0.27 -1.71 6.57
N LEU A 53 0.88 -2.30 6.24
CA LEU A 53 2.17 -1.61 6.34
C LEU A 53 2.20 -0.36 5.45
N PHE A 54 1.69 -0.45 4.22
CA PHE A 54 1.63 0.68 3.29
C PHE A 54 0.69 1.78 3.79
N ALA A 55 -0.50 1.44 4.24
CA ALA A 55 -1.46 2.41 4.77
C ALA A 55 -0.90 3.12 6.01
N TRP A 56 -0.33 2.37 6.95
CA TRP A 56 0.32 2.94 8.12
C TRP A 56 1.50 3.84 7.72
N TRP A 57 2.36 3.36 6.81
CA TRP A 57 3.51 4.12 6.32
C TRP A 57 3.11 5.43 5.67
N THR A 58 2.07 5.43 4.82
CA THR A 58 1.60 6.65 4.15
C THR A 58 1.20 7.72 5.16
N THR A 59 0.33 7.37 6.12
CA THR A 59 -0.10 8.28 7.20
C THR A 59 1.07 8.77 8.04
N PHE A 60 1.95 7.87 8.47
CA PHE A 60 3.12 8.23 9.27
C PHE A 60 4.07 9.17 8.51
N SER A 61 4.29 8.91 7.21
CA SER A 61 5.15 9.76 6.38
C SER A 61 4.57 11.15 6.17
N ASP A 62 3.24 11.25 6.04
CA ASP A 62 2.51 12.51 5.88
C ASP A 62 2.55 13.36 7.17
N GLU A 63 2.38 12.74 8.34
CA GLU A 63 2.51 13.40 9.64
C GLU A 63 3.91 13.98 9.85
N ILE A 64 4.95 13.21 9.52
CA ILE A 64 6.33 13.71 9.58
C ILE A 64 6.54 14.88 8.61
N LEU A 65 5.97 14.80 7.41
CA LEU A 65 6.05 15.85 6.40
C LEU A 65 5.39 17.14 6.88
N LEU A 66 4.22 17.05 7.49
CA LEU A 66 3.51 18.18 8.11
C LEU A 66 4.35 18.81 9.23
N SER A 67 4.89 18.00 10.15
CA SER A 67 5.75 18.48 11.23
C SER A 67 6.96 19.25 10.69
N ASN A 68 7.60 18.74 9.63
CA ASN A 68 8.73 19.42 8.99
C ASN A 68 8.36 20.73 8.29
N TYR A 69 7.12 20.88 7.83
CA TYR A 69 6.66 22.15 7.27
C TYR A 69 6.24 23.16 8.35
N GLY A 70 6.31 22.81 9.64
CA GLY A 70 5.88 23.68 10.73
C GLY A 70 4.39 23.62 11.03
N TYR A 71 3.68 22.59 10.53
CA TYR A 71 2.26 22.42 10.83
C TYR A 71 2.04 22.09 12.31
N ASN A 72 1.15 22.83 12.96
CA ASN A 72 0.82 22.63 14.37
C ASN A 72 -0.41 21.72 14.52
N PHE A 73 -0.19 20.47 14.94
CA PHE A 73 -1.27 19.49 15.17
C PHE A 73 -2.21 19.86 16.32
N GLU A 74 -1.75 20.69 17.27
CA GLU A 74 -2.53 21.11 18.44
C GLU A 74 -3.31 22.42 18.21
N GLY A 75 -3.13 23.06 17.05
CA GLY A 75 -3.79 24.31 16.71
C GLY A 75 -5.32 24.16 16.68
N LEU A 76 -6.01 25.03 17.42
CA LEU A 76 -7.46 25.02 17.59
C LEU A 76 -8.18 25.71 16.42
N ASN A 77 -7.48 26.51 15.63
CA ASN A 77 -7.98 27.20 14.44
C ASN A 77 -6.95 27.13 13.29
N GLU A 78 -7.37 27.48 12.07
CA GLU A 78 -6.47 27.45 10.89
C GLU A 78 -5.25 28.36 11.08
N VAL A 79 -5.42 29.52 11.72
CA VAL A 79 -4.31 30.48 11.90
C VAL A 79 -3.19 29.83 12.73
N GLU A 80 -3.53 29.18 13.84
CA GLU A 80 -2.59 28.47 14.72
C GLU A 80 -1.98 27.24 14.05
N ARG A 81 -2.75 26.51 13.24
CA ARG A 81 -2.27 25.31 12.52
C ARG A 81 -1.21 25.63 11.47
N TYR A 82 -1.34 26.78 10.82
CA TYR A 82 -0.50 27.19 9.69
C TYR A 82 0.53 28.28 10.03
N GLU A 83 0.59 28.73 11.28
CA GLU A 83 1.40 29.89 11.72
C GLU A 83 2.88 29.79 11.31
N ASN A 84 3.49 28.61 11.46
CA ASN A 84 4.90 28.38 11.16
C ASN A 84 5.14 27.81 9.74
N VAL A 85 4.08 27.71 8.92
CA VAL A 85 4.17 27.15 7.57
C VAL A 85 4.54 28.23 6.58
N ASN A 86 5.66 28.02 5.87
CA ASN A 86 6.08 28.94 4.81
C ASN A 86 4.99 29.10 3.73
N PRO A 87 4.74 30.32 3.21
CA PRO A 87 3.67 30.59 2.24
C PRO A 87 3.73 29.71 0.98
N GLU A 88 4.95 29.42 0.51
CA GLU A 88 5.19 28.56 -0.66
C GLU A 88 4.72 27.10 -0.46
N ASN A 89 4.69 26.63 0.79
CA ASN A 89 4.31 25.26 1.15
C ASN A 89 2.85 25.14 1.59
N LEU A 90 2.14 26.24 1.84
CA LEU A 90 0.75 26.24 2.34
C LEU A 90 -0.18 25.35 1.53
N LYS A 91 -0.10 25.44 0.20
CA LYS A 91 -0.94 24.62 -0.69
C LYS A 91 -0.71 23.13 -0.47
N LYS A 92 0.56 22.73 -0.35
CA LYS A 92 0.95 21.32 -0.17
C LYS A 92 0.57 20.80 1.22
N VAL A 93 0.73 21.62 2.25
CA VAL A 93 0.32 21.27 3.63
C VAL A 93 -1.19 21.07 3.70
N LYS A 94 -1.99 21.93 3.07
CA LYS A 94 -3.45 21.76 2.96
C LYS A 94 -3.85 20.47 2.25
N GLU A 95 -3.17 20.13 1.15
CA GLU A 95 -3.42 18.87 0.43
C GLU A 95 -3.15 17.65 1.31
N ILE A 96 -2.07 17.69 2.12
CA ILE A 96 -1.72 16.60 3.05
C ILE A 96 -2.71 16.54 4.23
N GLU A 97 -3.11 17.67 4.82
CA GLU A 97 -4.11 17.74 5.90
C GLU A 97 -5.41 17.08 5.47
N VAL A 98 -5.96 17.45 4.30
CA VAL A 98 -7.19 16.86 3.76
C VAL A 98 -7.06 15.34 3.58
N GLY A 99 -5.89 14.84 3.19
CA GLY A 99 -5.61 13.41 3.05
C GLY A 99 -5.60 12.64 4.38
N LEU A 100 -5.15 13.30 5.46
CA LEU A 100 -5.05 12.75 6.82
C LEU A 100 -6.37 12.82 7.59
N SER A 101 -7.13 13.92 7.47
CA SER A 101 -8.40 14.13 8.17
C SER A 101 -9.57 13.26 7.67
N GLY A 102 -9.35 12.49 6.59
CA GLY A 102 -10.33 11.56 6.04
C GLY A 102 -10.44 10.25 6.82
N ILE A 103 -10.91 9.21 6.12
CA ILE A 103 -11.01 7.85 6.65
C ILE A 103 -9.66 7.39 7.22
N GLY A 104 -9.65 6.96 8.49
CA GLY A 104 -8.44 6.48 9.16
C GLY A 104 -7.74 5.37 8.38
N TRP A 105 -6.41 5.30 8.52
CA TRP A 105 -5.55 4.39 7.75
C TRP A 105 -5.95 2.91 7.90
N LEU A 106 -6.44 2.49 9.06
CA LEU A 106 -6.95 1.13 9.30
C LEU A 106 -8.10 0.77 8.35
N LEU A 107 -9.04 1.70 8.15
CA LEU A 107 -10.19 1.46 7.30
C LEU A 107 -9.79 1.52 5.81
N LYS A 108 -8.86 2.42 5.43
CA LYS A 108 -8.25 2.41 4.09
C LYS A 108 -7.58 1.06 3.79
N ALA A 109 -6.85 0.50 4.75
CA ALA A 109 -6.21 -0.81 4.63
C ALA A 109 -7.22 -1.96 4.48
N PHE A 110 -8.33 -1.89 5.21
CA PHE A 110 -9.40 -2.89 5.13
C PHE A 110 -10.03 -2.95 3.73
N PHE A 111 -10.40 -1.80 3.16
CA PHE A 111 -10.94 -1.72 1.79
C PHE A 111 -9.92 -2.17 0.74
N GLY A 112 -8.65 -1.80 0.92
CA GLY A 112 -7.56 -2.28 0.07
C GLY A 112 -7.42 -3.80 0.10
N SER A 113 -7.57 -4.41 1.28
CA SER A 113 -7.45 -5.87 1.47
C SER A 113 -8.56 -6.65 0.75
N ILE A 114 -9.79 -6.13 0.74
CA ILE A 114 -10.90 -6.72 -0.04
C ILE A 114 -10.56 -6.71 -1.53
N SER A 115 -10.05 -5.58 -2.04
CA SER A 115 -9.65 -5.45 -3.45
C SER A 115 -8.51 -6.42 -3.81
N CYS A 116 -7.60 -6.69 -2.87
CA CYS A 116 -6.52 -7.66 -3.06
C CYS A 116 -7.01 -9.10 -3.27
N PHE A 117 -8.16 -9.49 -2.72
CA PHE A 117 -8.72 -10.81 -2.96
C PHE A 117 -9.01 -11.05 -4.45
N PHE A 118 -9.68 -10.09 -5.09
CA PHE A 118 -9.98 -10.15 -6.53
C PHE A 118 -8.70 -10.12 -7.37
N TYR A 119 -7.72 -9.31 -6.94
CA TYR A 119 -6.42 -9.24 -7.60
C TYR A 119 -5.66 -10.58 -7.55
N LEU A 120 -5.62 -11.25 -6.39
CA LEU A 120 -4.97 -12.55 -6.23
C LEU A 120 -5.59 -13.62 -7.12
N LEU A 121 -6.93 -13.64 -7.22
CA LEU A 121 -7.67 -14.53 -8.11
C LEU A 121 -7.31 -14.27 -9.58
N ALA A 122 -7.41 -13.02 -10.03
CA ALA A 122 -7.09 -12.64 -11.40
C ALA A 122 -5.65 -13.02 -11.78
N ALA A 123 -4.69 -12.71 -10.90
CA ALA A 123 -3.28 -13.05 -11.10
C ALA A 123 -3.09 -14.58 -11.23
N TYR A 124 -3.73 -15.37 -10.38
CA TYR A 124 -3.63 -16.83 -10.47
C TYR A 124 -4.16 -17.37 -11.80
N PHE A 125 -5.33 -16.91 -12.25
CA PHE A 125 -5.94 -17.33 -13.51
C PHE A 125 -5.07 -16.95 -14.72
N ILE A 126 -4.55 -15.72 -14.76
CA ILE A 126 -3.66 -15.26 -15.84
C ILE A 126 -2.43 -16.15 -15.92
N ILE A 127 -1.76 -16.40 -14.79
CA ILE A 127 -0.57 -17.25 -14.74
C ILE A 127 -0.89 -18.67 -15.19
N PHE A 128 -2.03 -19.22 -14.77
CA PHE A 128 -2.47 -20.56 -15.16
C PHE A 128 -2.70 -20.67 -16.68
N ILE A 129 -3.38 -19.70 -17.29
CA ILE A 129 -3.64 -19.66 -18.74
C ILE A 129 -2.32 -19.56 -19.51
N VAL A 130 -1.42 -18.65 -19.12
CA VAL A 130 -0.11 -18.48 -19.77
C VAL A 130 0.72 -19.76 -19.70
N LYS A 131 0.72 -20.45 -18.56
CA LYS A 131 1.45 -21.72 -18.39
C LYS A 131 0.84 -22.84 -19.24
N LYS A 132 -0.49 -22.91 -19.33
CA LYS A 132 -1.18 -23.90 -20.17
C LYS A 132 -0.89 -23.68 -21.67
N SER A 133 -0.93 -22.42 -22.12
CA SER A 133 -0.61 -22.07 -23.52
C SER A 133 0.82 -22.47 -23.90
N LYS A 134 1.80 -22.20 -23.03
CA LYS A 134 3.20 -22.60 -23.25
C LYS A 134 3.46 -24.11 -23.21
N ALA A 135 2.56 -24.90 -22.64
CA ALA A 135 2.68 -26.37 -22.62
C ALA A 135 2.04 -27.03 -23.84
N THR A 136 1.30 -26.28 -24.65
CA THR A 136 0.56 -26.79 -25.83
C THR A 136 1.24 -26.43 -27.16
N ASN A 137 2.18 -25.48 -27.14
CA ASN A 137 3.14 -25.21 -28.23
C ASN A 137 4.45 -25.93 -27.94
#